data_AF-A0A1V3QQQ6-F1
#
_entry.id   AF-A0A1V3QQQ6-F1
#
_cell.length_a   1.000
_cell.length_b   1.000
_cell.length_c   1.000
_cell.angle_alpha   90.00
_cell.angle_beta   90.00
_cell.angle_gamma   90.00
#
_symmetry.space_group_name_H-M   'P 1'
#
loop_
_entity.id
_entity.type
_entity.pdbx_description
1 polymer ?
#
loop_
_entity_poly.entity_id
_entity_poly.type
_entity_poly.pdbx_seq_one_letter_code
_entity_poly.pdbx_strand_id
1 'polypeptide(L)' 'MKSKLLVVFGLAVTVLFANPSYVSTTSTTNLALVETSQNCHYGQCKAIAKSTGKQCKHCISNAGDLYCWQHKR' A
#
# COMPACT_ATOMS: atom_id res chain seq x y z
N MET A 1 40.35 10.96 52.76
CA MET A 1 39.88 11.49 51.45
C MET A 1 38.77 10.57 50.97
N LYS A 2 37.53 11.06 50.88
CA LYS A 2 36.36 10.24 50.49
C LYS A 2 35.73 10.93 49.28
N SER A 3 36.11 10.48 48.10
CA SER A 3 35.66 11.03 46.82
C SER A 3 34.19 10.68 46.61
N LYS A 4 33.38 11.69 46.29
CA LYS A 4 31.95 11.54 46.02
C LYS A 4 31.78 10.85 44.67
N LEU A 5 31.24 9.63 44.71
CA LEU A 5 30.80 8.88 43.53
C LEU A 5 29.51 9.55 43.01
N LEU A 6 29.60 10.29 41.90
CA LEU A 6 28.43 10.82 41.20
C LEU A 6 27.91 9.76 40.22
N VAL A 7 26.76 9.17 40.56
CA VAL A 7 25.99 8.30 39.66
C VAL A 7 25.13 9.18 38.78
N VAL A 8 25.47 9.28 37.49
CA VAL A 8 24.63 9.93 36.47
C VAL A 8 23.86 8.83 35.75
N PHE A 9 22.59 8.64 36.10
CA PHE A 9 21.66 7.79 35.36
C PHE A 9 21.16 8.57 34.13
N GLY A 10 21.84 8.40 33.00
CA GLY A 10 21.39 8.91 31.71
C GLY A 10 20.33 8.00 31.12
N LEU A 11 19.04 8.30 31.36
CA LEU A 11 17.93 7.63 30.69
C LEU A 11 17.71 8.27 29.31
N ALA A 12 18.46 7.84 28.31
CA ALA A 12 18.23 8.22 26.92
C ALA A 12 17.33 7.18 26.23
N VAL A 13 16.02 7.39 26.30
CA VAL A 13 15.06 6.66 25.46
C VAL A 13 14.96 7.41 24.14
N THR A 14 15.74 7.00 23.13
CA THR A 14 15.58 7.49 21.76
C THR A 14 14.53 6.63 21.06
N VAL A 15 13.35 7.20 20.85
CA VAL A 15 12.29 6.58 20.06
C VAL A 15 12.62 6.80 18.58
N LEU A 16 12.99 5.74 17.87
CA LEU A 16 13.18 5.79 16.42
C LEU A 16 11.81 5.65 15.74
N PHE A 17 11.22 6.78 15.34
CA PHE A 17 10.09 6.78 14.40
C PHE A 17 10.66 6.68 12.97
N ALA A 18 10.60 5.49 12.38
CA ALA A 18 10.91 5.31 10.97
C ALA A 18 9.76 5.87 10.12
N ASN A 19 10.03 6.93 9.36
CA ASN A 19 9.14 7.46 8.33
C ASN A 19 9.07 6.49 7.14
N PRO A 20 7.90 5.98 6.71
CA PRO A 20 7.81 5.29 5.43
C PRO A 20 7.84 6.33 4.30
N SER A 21 9.00 6.53 3.69
CA SER A 21 9.09 7.25 2.41
C SER A 21 8.42 6.39 1.34
N TYR A 22 7.19 6.75 0.96
CA TYR A 22 6.54 6.16 -0.20
C TYR A 22 7.26 6.67 -1.46
N VAL A 23 8.18 5.87 -2.00
CA VAL A 23 8.80 6.12 -3.30
C VAL A 23 7.73 5.92 -4.37
N SER A 24 7.11 7.01 -4.83
CA SER A 24 6.36 6.99 -6.08
C SER A 24 7.36 7.02 -7.22
N THR A 25 7.68 5.83 -7.76
CA THR A 25 8.40 5.69 -9.02
C THR A 25 7.49 6.18 -10.15
N THR A 26 7.52 7.48 -10.45
CA THR A 26 7.05 8.00 -11.75
C THR A 26 8.13 7.73 -12.78
N SER A 27 8.18 6.50 -13.28
CA SER A 27 8.90 6.17 -14.51
C SER A 27 8.12 6.76 -15.68
N THR A 28 8.55 7.94 -16.12
CA THR A 28 8.18 8.51 -17.41
C THR A 28 8.86 7.71 -18.50
N THR A 29 8.23 6.62 -18.91
CA THR A 29 8.48 5.98 -20.19
C THR A 29 7.17 5.95 -20.94
N ASN A 30 7.21 6.23 -22.24
CA ASN A 30 6.08 6.20 -23.16
C ASN A 30 5.48 4.77 -23.22
N LEU A 31 4.79 4.34 -22.16
CA LEU A 31 4.01 3.13 -22.13
C LEU A 31 2.66 3.50 -22.72
N ALA A 32 2.41 3.00 -23.93
CA ALA A 32 1.06 2.55 -24.27
C ALA A 32 0.45 1.93 -23.01
N LEU A 33 -0.76 2.36 -22.69
CA LEU A 33 -1.55 1.94 -21.54
C LEU A 33 -1.81 0.44 -21.69
N VAL A 34 -0.79 -0.38 -21.44
CA VAL A 34 -0.89 -1.82 -21.27
C VAL A 34 -1.56 -1.95 -19.93
N GLU A 35 -2.87 -1.76 -19.96
CA GLU A 35 -3.82 -2.36 -19.05
C GLU A 35 -3.39 -3.82 -19.00
N THR A 36 -2.56 -4.14 -18.01
CA THR A 36 -2.17 -5.51 -17.76
C THR A 36 -3.48 -6.18 -17.42
N SER A 37 -4.06 -6.83 -18.42
CA SER A 37 -5.15 -7.76 -18.26
C SER A 37 -4.60 -8.79 -17.30
N GLN A 38 -4.78 -8.55 -16.00
CA GLN A 38 -4.58 -9.58 -15.01
C GLN A 38 -5.40 -10.74 -15.54
N ASN A 39 -4.74 -11.88 -15.76
CA ASN A 39 -5.37 -13.05 -16.33
C ASN A 39 -6.37 -13.61 -15.31
N CYS A 40 -7.50 -12.92 -15.19
CA CYS A 40 -8.56 -13.23 -14.27
C CYS A 40 -9.43 -14.29 -14.94
N HIS A 41 -9.51 -15.46 -14.33
CA HIS A 41 -10.28 -16.59 -14.84
C HIS A 41 -11.75 -16.24 -15.15
N TYR A 42 -12.37 -15.36 -14.36
CA TYR A 42 -13.75 -14.90 -14.55
C TYR A 42 -13.87 -13.41 -14.94
N GLY A 43 -12.76 -12.76 -15.27
CA GLY A 43 -12.71 -11.32 -15.56
C GLY A 43 -12.43 -10.43 -14.35
N GLN A 44 -12.29 -9.12 -14.60
CA GLN A 44 -11.92 -8.11 -13.61
C GLN A 44 -13.15 -7.38 -13.05
N CYS A 45 -13.08 -6.99 -11.77
CA CYS A 45 -14.13 -6.26 -11.08
C CYS A 45 -14.49 -4.94 -11.80
N LYS A 46 -15.79 -4.69 -11.98
CA LYS A 46 -16.31 -3.49 -12.67
C LYS A 46 -16.44 -2.24 -11.78
N ALA A 47 -16.03 -2.29 -10.52
CA ALA A 47 -16.12 -1.15 -9.62
C ALA A 47 -15.13 -0.04 -10.02
N ILE A 48 -15.57 1.22 -9.98
CA ILE A 48 -14.72 2.40 -10.24
C ILE A 48 -14.57 3.17 -8.93
N ALA A 49 -13.33 3.41 -8.51
CA ALA A 49 -13.06 4.18 -7.31
C ALA A 49 -13.42 5.67 -7.52
N LYS A 50 -14.29 6.21 -6.67
CA LYS A 50 -14.76 7.62 -6.79
C LYS A 50 -13.63 8.64 -6.68
N SER A 51 -12.62 8.38 -5.86
CA SER A 51 -11.50 9.31 -5.60
C SER A 51 -10.50 9.40 -6.75
N THR A 52 -10.33 8.32 -7.52
CA THR A 52 -9.29 8.23 -8.56
C THR A 52 -9.84 8.03 -9.96
N GLY A 53 -11.13 7.69 -10.10
CA GLY A 53 -11.75 7.33 -11.38
C GLY A 53 -11.23 6.03 -11.99
N LYS A 54 -10.39 5.27 -11.27
CA LYS A 54 -9.76 4.04 -11.78
C LYS A 54 -10.62 2.82 -11.45
N GLN A 55 -10.67 1.87 -12.38
CA GLN A 55 -11.32 0.58 -12.16
C GLN A 55 -10.54 -0.25 -11.13
N CYS A 56 -11.27 -0.98 -10.30
CA CYS A 56 -10.73 -1.97 -9.38
C CYS A 56 -9.97 -3.05 -10.17
N LYS A 57 -8.74 -3.35 -9.73
CA LYS A 57 -7.88 -4.34 -10.37
C LYS A 57 -8.04 -5.76 -9.82
N HIS A 58 -8.96 -5.97 -8.88
CA HIS A 58 -9.22 -7.30 -8.33
C HIS A 58 -10.00 -8.16 -9.31
N CYS A 59 -9.62 -9.43 -9.42
CA CYS A 59 -10.37 -10.42 -10.19
C CYS A 59 -11.71 -10.77 -9.54
N ILE A 60 -12.67 -11.14 -10.37
CA ILE A 60 -13.94 -11.72 -9.98
C ILE A 60 -13.71 -13.18 -9.55
N SER A 61 -14.35 -13.60 -8.47
CA SER A 61 -14.13 -14.93 -7.88
C SER A 61 -15.03 -16.02 -8.47
N ASN A 62 -16.19 -15.68 -9.04
CA ASN A 62 -17.15 -16.64 -9.60
C ASN A 62 -17.61 -16.22 -11.00
N ALA A 63 -17.95 -17.21 -11.83
CA ALA A 63 -18.58 -16.93 -13.11
C ALA A 63 -19.92 -16.18 -12.92
N GLY A 64 -20.13 -15.13 -13.71
CA GLY A 64 -21.37 -14.34 -13.68
C GLY A 64 -21.39 -13.20 -12.66
N ASP A 65 -20.46 -13.16 -11.70
CA ASP A 65 -20.30 -12.01 -10.81
C ASP A 65 -19.76 -10.80 -11.59
N LEU A 66 -20.18 -9.58 -11.22
CA LEU A 66 -19.68 -8.33 -11.84
C LEU A 66 -18.62 -7.63 -10.98
N TYR A 67 -18.53 -8.02 -9.71
CA TYR A 67 -17.74 -7.33 -8.69
C TYR A 67 -16.90 -8.35 -7.90
N CYS A 68 -15.71 -7.94 -7.47
CA CYS A 68 -14.90 -8.74 -6.56
C CYS A 68 -15.52 -8.80 -5.16
N TRP A 69 -15.00 -9.68 -4.31
CA TRP A 69 -15.43 -9.85 -2.91
C TRP A 69 -15.49 -8.56 -2.09
N GLN A 70 -14.62 -7.58 -2.38
CA GLN A 70 -14.59 -6.29 -1.68
C GLN A 70 -15.73 -5.33 -2.10
N HIS A 71 -16.30 -5.55 -3.28
CA HIS A 71 -17.39 -4.74 -3.85
C HIS A 71 -18.68 -5.55 -4.02
N LYS A 72 -18.73 -6.76 -3.44
CA LYS A 72 -19.93 -7.58 -3.39
C LYS A 72 -20.89 -6.92 -2.39
N ARG A 73 -22.03 -6.43 -2.88
CA ARG A 73 -23.11 -5.90 -2.05
C ARG A 73 -23.99 -7.04 -1.56
#